data_AF-A0AAW9IC23-F1
#
_entry.id   AF-A0AAW9IC23-F1
#
_cell.length_a   1.000
_cell.length_b   1.000
_cell.length_c   1.000
_cell.angle_alpha   90.00
_cell.angle_beta   90.00
_cell.angle_gamma   90.00
#
_symmetry.space_group_name_H-M   'P 1'
#
loop_
_entity.id
_entity.type
_entity.pdbx_description
1 polymer ?
#
loop_
_entity_poly.entity_id
_entity_poly.type
_entity_poly.pdbx_seq_one_letter_code
_entity_poly.pdbx_strand_id
1 'polypeptide(L)'
;VSPFLGRFDDIGNPGIDLVERIAEIFKVHKIDTEIISASVRNPKHVLDVSLNGSHIATVPYSVKTHMDKHPLTDSGIEKFISDYKDVFEK
;
A
#
# COMPACT_ATOMS: atom_id res chain seq x y z
N VAL A 1 7.58 5.90 14.98
CA VAL A 1 7.06 7.27 14.70
C VAL A 1 5.96 7.20 13.65
N SER A 2 4.92 8.03 13.75
CA SER A 2 3.78 7.98 12.83
C SER A 2 3.61 9.27 12.02
N PRO A 3 4.22 9.40 10.83
CA PRO A 3 4.00 10.54 9.94
C PRO A 3 2.63 10.48 9.26
N PHE A 4 1.94 11.63 9.16
CA PHE A 4 0.59 11.74 8.58
C PHE A 4 0.66 12.24 7.13
N LEU A 5 1.04 11.36 6.19
CA LEU A 5 1.28 11.75 4.79
C LEU A 5 0.04 12.37 4.12
N GLY A 6 -1.15 11.80 4.31
CA GLY A 6 -2.37 12.31 3.67
C GLY A 6 -2.77 13.71 4.13
N ARG A 7 -2.30 14.17 5.30
CA ARG A 7 -2.50 15.57 5.74
C ARG A 7 -1.54 16.54 5.08
N PHE A 8 -0.36 16.07 4.65
CA PHE A 8 0.55 16.86 3.83
C PHE A 8 -0.03 17.04 2.42
N ASP A 9 -0.60 15.97 1.86
CA ASP A 9 -1.25 16.03 0.54
C ASP A 9 -2.41 17.05 0.53
N ASP A 10 -3.19 17.15 1.62
CA ASP A 10 -4.28 18.12 1.76
C ASP A 10 -3.83 19.59 1.64
N ILE A 11 -2.58 19.87 1.98
CA ILE A 11 -1.99 21.21 1.94
C ILE A 11 -1.05 21.39 0.73
N GLY A 12 -1.14 20.50 -0.26
CA GLY A 12 -0.40 20.58 -1.53
C GLY A 12 1.07 20.18 -1.45
N ASN A 13 1.51 19.58 -0.35
CA ASN A 13 2.86 19.04 -0.22
C ASN A 13 2.84 17.52 -0.40
N PRO A 14 3.73 16.93 -1.22
CA PRO A 14 3.79 15.48 -1.36
C PRO A 14 4.10 14.82 -0.01
N GLY A 15 3.14 14.08 0.55
CA GLY A 15 3.30 13.41 1.83
C GLY A 15 4.32 12.27 1.79
N ILE A 16 4.67 11.78 0.59
CA ILE A 16 5.66 10.72 0.41
C ILE A 16 7.09 11.19 0.70
N ASP A 17 7.44 12.42 0.33
CA ASP A 17 8.75 13.02 0.58
C ASP A 17 9.06 13.08 2.08
N LEU A 18 8.03 13.25 2.91
CA LEU A 18 8.16 13.22 4.37
C LEU A 18 8.61 11.83 4.84
N VAL A 19 8.02 10.77 4.31
CA VAL A 19 8.34 9.38 4.68
C VAL A 19 9.76 9.03 4.26
N GLU A 20 10.12 9.36 3.01
CA GLU A 20 11.46 9.12 2.45
C GLU A 20 12.56 9.80 3.31
N ARG A 21 12.37 11.08 3.64
CA ARG A 21 13.33 11.82 4.48
C ARG A 21 13.45 11.25 5.88
N ILE A 22 12.33 10.85 6.51
CA ILE A 22 12.37 10.21 7.83
C ILE A 22 13.15 8.89 7.77
N ALA A 23 12.91 8.06 6.74
CA ALA A 23 13.62 6.81 6.55
C ALA A 23 15.12 7.03 6.34
N GLU A 24 15.51 8.03 5.55
CA GLU A 24 16.91 8.40 5.36
C GLU A 24 17.57 8.84 6.67
N ILE A 25 16.92 9.71 7.45
CA ILE A 25 17.39 10.15 8.76
C ILE A 25 17.59 8.95 9.69
N PHE A 26 16.63 8.03 9.73
CA PHE A 26 16.69 6.85 10.59
C PHE A 26 17.87 5.95 10.21
N LYS A 27 18.07 5.76 8.90
CA LYS A 27 19.21 5.00 8.36
C LYS A 27 20.56 5.64 8.71
N VAL A 28 20.70 6.96 8.50
CA VAL A 28 21.95 7.69 8.76
C VAL A 28 22.33 7.65 10.24
N HIS A 29 21.35 7.84 11.13
CA HIS A 29 21.58 7.90 12.56
C HIS A 29 21.43 6.56 13.29
N LYS A 30 21.17 5.47 12.57
CA LYS A 30 20.93 4.13 13.12
C LYS A 30 19.84 4.15 14.21
N ILE A 31 18.72 4.79 13.90
CA ILE A 31 17.57 4.87 14.79
C ILE A 31 16.74 3.59 14.63
N ASP A 32 16.58 2.82 15.71
CA ASP A 32 15.85 1.55 15.72
C ASP A 32 14.32 1.70 15.76
N THR A 33 13.81 2.94 15.89
CA THR A 33 12.37 3.19 15.91
C THR A 33 11.74 2.82 14.56
N GLU A 34 10.60 2.13 14.59
CA GLU A 34 9.87 1.81 13.36
C GLU A 34 9.06 3.00 12.83
N ILE A 35 8.92 3.07 11.51
CA ILE A 35 8.14 4.09 10.81
C ILE A 35 6.76 3.52 10.48
N ILE A 36 5.71 4.14 11.03
CA ILE A 36 4.30 3.77 10.86
C ILE A 36 3.61 4.83 10.01
N SER A 37 3.59 4.67 8.69
CA SER A 37 2.87 5.60 7.81
C SER A 37 1.38 5.64 8.17
N ALA A 38 0.90 6.81 8.58
CA ALA A 38 -0.47 7.07 8.99
C ALA A 38 -1.15 8.05 8.01
N SER A 39 -2.48 8.16 8.10
CA SER A 39 -3.26 8.94 7.12
C SER A 39 -3.07 8.44 5.68
N VAL A 40 -2.92 7.13 5.51
CA VAL A 40 -2.99 6.45 4.20
C VAL A 40 -4.43 6.50 3.69
N ARG A 41 -4.63 6.88 2.41
CA ARG A 41 -5.98 7.14 1.87
C ARG A 41 -6.37 6.29 0.66
N ASN A 42 -5.40 5.67 -0.01
CA ASN A 42 -5.64 4.88 -1.21
C ASN A 42 -4.57 3.78 -1.36
N PRO A 43 -4.77 2.77 -2.22
CA PRO A 43 -3.78 1.72 -2.46
C PRO A 43 -2.42 2.24 -2.94
N LYS A 44 -2.41 3.34 -3.70
CA LYS A 44 -1.16 3.97 -4.16
C LYS A 44 -0.31 4.46 -3.00
N HIS A 45 -0.89 5.07 -1.97
CA HIS A 45 -0.14 5.46 -0.77
C HIS A 45 0.51 4.25 -0.10
N VAL A 46 -0.16 3.09 -0.07
CA VAL A 46 0.41 1.86 0.51
C VAL A 46 1.63 1.40 -0.28
N LEU A 47 1.54 1.39 -1.60
CA LEU A 47 2.67 1.08 -2.48
C LEU A 47 3.80 2.08 -2.27
N ASP A 48 3.51 3.37 -2.33
CA ASP A 48 4.52 4.42 -2.26
C ASP A 48 5.27 4.36 -0.90
N VAL A 49 4.57 4.26 0.23
CA VAL A 49 5.26 4.18 1.53
C VAL A 49 6.07 2.91 1.70
N SER A 50 5.64 1.80 1.11
CA SER A 50 6.40 0.54 1.11
C SER A 50 7.73 0.66 0.36
N LEU A 51 7.75 1.44 -0.73
CA LEU A 51 8.95 1.69 -1.52
C LEU A 51 9.90 2.71 -0.85
N ASN A 52 9.38 3.56 0.03
CA ASN A 52 10.10 4.68 0.63
C ASN A 52 10.51 4.46 2.10
N GLY A 53 10.59 3.18 2.53
CA GLY A 53 11.22 2.83 3.81
C GLY A 53 10.28 2.85 5.02
N SER A 54 8.97 2.86 4.82
CA SER A 54 8.05 2.58 5.93
C SER A 54 8.11 1.11 6.35
N HIS A 55 8.10 0.89 7.66
CA HIS A 55 8.09 -0.45 8.26
C HIS A 55 6.66 -0.98 8.37
N ILE A 56 5.72 -0.07 8.72
CA ILE A 56 4.32 -0.37 8.96
C ILE A 56 3.47 0.70 8.25
N ALA A 57 2.32 0.31 7.70
CA ALA A 57 1.29 1.23 7.21
C ALA A 57 -0.02 0.97 7.96
N THR A 58 -0.58 2.00 8.60
CA THR A 58 -1.94 1.92 9.15
C THR A 58 -2.93 2.39 8.11
N VAL A 59 -3.82 1.49 7.68
CA VAL A 59 -4.71 1.70 6.54
C VAL A 59 -6.18 1.60 6.96
N PRO A 60 -7.08 2.44 6.39
CA PRO A 60 -8.52 2.24 6.54
C PRO A 60 -8.96 0.88 5.97
N TYR A 61 -10.00 0.28 6.54
CA TYR A 61 -10.53 -1.01 6.07
C TYR A 61 -10.89 -0.99 4.56
N SER A 62 -11.47 0.11 4.08
CA SER A 62 -11.81 0.28 2.67
C SER A 62 -10.58 0.20 1.76
N VAL A 63 -9.45 0.80 2.14
CA VAL A 63 -8.19 0.73 1.41
C VAL A 63 -7.68 -0.70 1.37
N LYS A 64 -7.68 -1.41 2.51
CA LYS A 64 -7.31 -2.83 2.56
C LYS A 64 -8.14 -3.65 1.57
N THR A 65 -9.47 -3.54 1.63
CA THR A 65 -10.35 -4.32 0.74
C THR A 65 -10.21 -3.95 -0.73
N HIS A 66 -9.76 -2.74 -1.05
CA HIS A 66 -9.48 -2.35 -2.43
C HIS A 66 -8.20 -3.03 -2.93
N MET A 67 -7.16 -3.11 -2.11
CA MET A 67 -5.90 -3.78 -2.48
C MET A 67 -6.06 -5.26 -2.82
N ASP A 68 -7.07 -5.92 -2.25
CA ASP A 68 -7.36 -7.33 -2.49
C ASP A 68 -8.01 -7.57 -3.88
N LYS A 69 -8.35 -6.52 -4.65
CA LYS A 69 -9.06 -6.62 -5.93
C LYS A 69 -8.19 -6.22 -7.12
N HIS A 70 -8.23 -7.03 -8.19
CA HIS A 70 -7.60 -6.68 -9.46
C HIS A 70 -8.38 -7.30 -10.64
N PRO A 71 -8.72 -6.53 -11.70
CA PRO A 71 -9.58 -7.00 -12.77
C PRO A 71 -9.00 -8.20 -13.54
N LEU A 72 -7.67 -8.31 -13.64
CA LEU A 72 -7.03 -9.48 -14.25
C LEU A 72 -7.04 -10.73 -13.35
N THR A 73 -7.17 -10.56 -12.04
CA THR A 73 -7.33 -11.69 -11.12
C THR A 73 -8.73 -12.26 -11.27
N ASP A 74 -9.75 -11.39 -11.31
CA ASP A 74 -11.14 -11.81 -11.51
C ASP A 74 -11.31 -12.51 -12.87
N SER A 75 -10.82 -11.91 -13.95
CA SER A 75 -10.90 -12.52 -15.29
C SER A 75 -10.10 -13.83 -15.40
N GLY A 76 -8.98 -13.94 -14.69
CA GLY A 76 -8.20 -15.17 -14.61
C GLY A 76 -8.96 -16.30 -13.91
N ILE A 77 -9.65 -16.00 -12.80
CA ILE A 77 -10.46 -16.97 -12.06
C ILE A 77 -11.65 -17.44 -12.91
N GLU A 78 -12.36 -16.52 -13.56
CA GLU A 78 -13.49 -16.85 -14.43
C GLU A 78 -13.08 -17.80 -15.55
N LYS A 79 -11.97 -17.47 -16.23
CA LYS A 79 -11.42 -18.32 -17.30
C LYS A 79 -11.02 -19.70 -16.77
N PHE A 80 -10.33 -19.76 -15.64
CA PHE A 80 -9.91 -21.02 -15.03
C PHE A 80 -11.10 -21.94 -14.71
N ILE A 81 -12.19 -21.39 -14.18
CA ILE A 81 -13.42 -22.14 -13.91
C ILE A 81 -14.07 -22.64 -15.21
N SER A 82 -14.10 -21.81 -16.26
CA SER A 82 -14.63 -22.23 -17.56
C SER A 82 -13.85 -23.41 -18.14
N ASP A 83 -12.51 -23.28 -18.19
CA ASP A 83 -11.62 -24.29 -18.76
C ASP A 83 -11.75 -25.63 -17.99
N TYR A 84 -11.93 -25.59 -16.67
CA TYR A 84 -12.16 -26.79 -15.85
C TYR A 84 -13.46 -27.51 -16.22
N LYS A 85 -14.56 -26.77 -16.30
CA LYS A 85 -15.89 -27.32 -16.62
C LYS A 85 -15.91 -27.98 -18.00
N ASP A 86 -15.25 -27.36 -18.97
CA ASP A 86 -15.18 -27.86 -20.35
C ASP A 86 -14.48 -29.22 -20.48
N VAL A 87 -13.56 -29.54 -19.57
CA VAL A 87 -12.79 -30.78 -19.56
C VAL A 87 -13.44 -31.87 -18.70
N PHE A 88 -13.95 -31.53 -17.51
CA PHE A 88 -14.30 -32.52 -16.48
C PHE A 88 -15.79 -32.62 -16.14
N GLU A 89 -16.63 -31.65 -16.54
CA GLU A 89 -18.06 -31.62 -16.18
C GLU A 89 -19.00 -31.80 -17.39
N LYS A 90 -18.51 -32.36 -18.50
CA LYS A 90 -19.34 -32.72 -19.67
C LYS A 90 -20.20 -33.96 -19.44
#